data_AF-A0A2V7K1L2-F1
#
_entry.id   AF-A0A2V7K1L2-F1
#
_cell.length_a   1.000
_cell.length_b   1.000
_cell.length_c   1.000
_cell.angle_alpha   90.00
_cell.angle_beta   90.00
_cell.angle_gamma   90.00
#
_symmetry.space_group_name_H-M   'P 1'
#
loop_
_entity.id
_entity.type
_entity.pdbx_description
1 polymer ?
#
loop_
_entity_poly.entity_id
_entity_poly.type
_entity_poly.pdbx_seq_one_letter_code
_entity_poly.pdbx_strand_id
1 'polypeptide(L)'
;MLVSLVVGWAAPPRDSAAQPVAAHSIRWYDATAALAGVGALMLVDEPVQRFAQRHRSPTTNDAAAVFRRAGQPEVFGTVSLGLVAVGLVSHRPTITAAGGRLVATLALAGAATITLKALIGRARPDAGVGGFDFDPFTHSDALPSGHTSMAFALAAGLSEAVHSRWAHVGLYGFATGTGLSRINDNRHWLSDVGMGALIGITSARLVSGRWRVFGLTPPGVAVGPRRTVIVGWHHRF
;
A
#
# COMPACT_ATOMS: atom_id res chain seq x y z
N MET A 1 8.65 22.88 20.66
CA MET A 1 9.46 21.65 20.86
C MET A 1 9.75 21.07 19.48
N LEU A 2 11.00 21.13 19.01
CA LEU A 2 11.37 20.81 17.62
C LEU A 2 11.68 19.31 17.46
N VAL A 3 11.00 18.65 16.53
CA VAL A 3 11.39 17.33 16.01
C VAL A 3 12.37 17.59 14.87
N SER A 4 13.61 17.12 15.02
CA SER A 4 14.64 17.29 13.98
C SER A 4 14.63 16.07 13.06
N LEU A 5 14.38 16.30 11.77
CA LEU A 5 14.59 15.31 10.71
C LEU A 5 16.07 15.31 10.33
N VAL A 6 16.73 14.16 10.43
CA VAL A 6 18.11 13.99 9.98
C VAL A 6 18.11 13.00 8.83
N VAL A 7 18.44 13.50 7.65
CA VAL A 7 18.66 12.70 6.43
C VAL A 7 20.16 12.49 6.31
N GLY A 8 20.63 11.25 6.38
CA GLY A 8 22.07 10.96 6.32
C GLY A 8 22.44 9.50 6.55
N TRP A 9 23.74 9.24 6.43
CA TRP A 9 24.35 7.93 6.68
C TRP A 9 24.47 7.71 8.19
N ALA A 10 23.64 6.83 8.76
CA ALA A 10 23.68 6.51 10.19
C ALA A 10 24.14 5.07 10.41
N ALA A 11 25.17 4.90 11.24
CA ALA A 11 25.56 3.58 11.73
C ALA A 11 24.43 2.96 12.57
N PRO A 12 24.18 1.64 12.46
CA PRO A 12 23.10 1.00 13.21
C PRO A 12 23.31 1.14 14.73
N PRO A 13 22.25 1.35 15.52
CA PRO A 13 22.33 1.31 16.98
C PRO A 13 22.86 -0.06 17.44
N ARG A 14 23.83 -0.04 18.36
CA ARG A 14 24.57 -1.23 18.82
C ARG A 14 23.73 -2.29 19.56
N ASP A 15 22.46 -2.02 19.86
CA ASP A 15 21.62 -2.88 20.73
C ASP A 15 20.52 -3.67 20.01
N SER A 16 20.62 -3.89 18.70
CA SER A 16 19.61 -4.64 17.95
C SER A 16 19.88 -6.15 17.98
N ALA A 17 19.68 -6.80 19.13
CA ALA A 17 19.72 -8.27 19.29
C ALA A 17 18.56 -9.02 18.58
N ALA A 18 17.83 -8.35 17.68
CA ALA A 18 16.93 -9.02 16.77
C ALA A 18 17.76 -9.56 15.60
N GLN A 19 17.94 -10.89 15.57
CA GLN A 19 18.42 -11.62 14.39
C GLN A 19 17.78 -11.01 13.14
N PRO A 20 18.56 -10.48 12.17
CA PRO A 20 17.98 -9.86 10.98
C PRO A 20 17.22 -10.95 10.22
N VAL A 21 15.89 -10.83 10.15
CA VAL A 21 15.09 -11.65 9.24
C VAL A 21 15.71 -11.46 7.86
N ALA A 22 16.18 -12.55 7.25
CA ALA A 22 16.82 -12.50 5.95
C ALA A 22 15.89 -11.77 4.96
N ALA A 23 16.31 -10.61 4.49
CA ALA A 23 15.50 -9.81 3.59
C ALA A 23 15.36 -10.56 2.26
N HIS A 24 14.13 -10.79 1.82
CA HIS A 24 13.85 -11.42 0.54
C HIS A 24 14.27 -10.47 -0.58
N SER A 25 15.16 -10.93 -1.46
CA SER A 25 15.53 -10.16 -2.64
C SER A 25 14.48 -10.38 -3.72
N ILE A 26 13.76 -9.33 -4.10
CA ILE A 26 12.89 -9.35 -5.28
C ILE A 26 13.80 -9.45 -6.50
N ARG A 27 13.70 -10.57 -7.20
CA ARG A 27 14.43 -10.81 -8.43
C ARG A 27 13.56 -10.35 -9.61
N TRP A 28 14.19 -10.13 -10.76
CA TRP A 28 13.48 -9.65 -11.96
C TRP A 28 12.29 -10.55 -12.32
N TYR A 29 12.43 -11.86 -12.15
CA TYR A 29 11.36 -12.80 -12.44
C TYR A 29 10.18 -12.72 -11.46
N ASP A 30 10.38 -12.28 -10.21
CA ASP A 30 9.28 -12.06 -9.26
C ASP A 30 8.42 -10.87 -9.73
N ALA A 31 9.09 -9.80 -10.17
CA ALA A 31 8.42 -8.64 -10.75
C ALA A 31 7.72 -9.02 -12.06
N THR A 32 8.37 -9.78 -12.94
CA THR A 32 7.76 -10.28 -14.18
C THR A 32 6.55 -11.17 -13.89
N ALA A 33 6.64 -12.09 -12.93
CA ALA A 33 5.54 -12.97 -12.56
C ALA A 33 4.35 -12.19 -11.98
N ALA A 34 4.62 -11.19 -11.14
CA ALA A 34 3.58 -10.33 -10.58
C ALA A 34 2.87 -9.51 -11.68
N LEU A 35 3.64 -8.94 -12.62
CA LEU A 35 3.08 -8.21 -13.76
C LEU A 35 2.32 -9.13 -14.72
N ALA A 36 2.80 -10.35 -14.96
CA ALA A 36 2.10 -11.36 -15.74
C ALA A 36 0.76 -11.75 -15.09
N GLY A 37 0.73 -11.87 -13.75
CA GLY A 37 -0.50 -12.09 -13.00
C GLY A 37 -1.50 -10.94 -13.17
N VAL A 38 -1.05 -9.69 -13.11
CA VAL A 38 -1.90 -8.52 -13.40
C VAL A 38 -2.39 -8.54 -14.85
N GLY A 39 -1.53 -8.88 -15.80
CA GLY A 39 -1.91 -9.05 -17.21
C GLY A 39 -2.95 -10.15 -17.42
N ALA A 40 -2.86 -11.26 -16.69
CA ALA A 40 -3.87 -12.33 -16.72
C ALA A 40 -5.22 -11.84 -16.17
N LEU A 41 -5.22 -10.99 -15.13
CA LEU A 41 -6.46 -10.36 -14.64
C LEU A 41 -7.10 -9.44 -15.69
N MET A 42 -6.30 -8.77 -16.53
CA MET A 42 -6.83 -7.91 -17.59
C MET A 42 -7.71 -8.67 -18.58
N LEU A 43 -7.43 -9.95 -18.80
CA LEU A 43 -8.22 -10.82 -19.70
C LEU A 43 -9.65 -11.07 -19.19
N VAL A 44 -9.88 -10.90 -17.89
CA VAL A 44 -11.17 -11.16 -17.24
C VAL A 44 -11.84 -9.89 -16.70
N ASP A 45 -11.28 -8.72 -16.96
CA ASP A 45 -11.80 -7.44 -16.47
C ASP A 45 -13.23 -7.16 -16.95
N GLU A 46 -13.50 -7.27 -18.24
CA GLU A 46 -14.83 -7.02 -18.80
C GLU A 46 -15.87 -8.07 -18.38
N PRO A 47 -15.59 -9.39 -18.39
CA PRO A 47 -16.50 -10.37 -17.80
C PRO A 47 -16.84 -10.09 -16.34
N VAL A 48 -15.85 -9.73 -15.51
CA VAL A 48 -16.03 -9.44 -14.09
C VAL A 48 -16.81 -8.15 -13.88
N GLN A 49 -16.50 -7.10 -14.64
CA GLN A 49 -17.23 -5.84 -14.61
C GLN A 49 -18.70 -6.06 -14.98
N ARG A 50 -18.98 -6.77 -16.07
CA ARG A 50 -20.36 -7.08 -16.50
C ARG A 50 -21.09 -7.95 -15.47
N PHE A 51 -20.40 -8.88 -14.82
CA PHE A 51 -20.98 -9.67 -13.74
C PHE A 51 -21.34 -8.77 -12.55
N ALA A 52 -20.41 -7.92 -12.11
CA ALA A 52 -20.62 -7.02 -10.98
C ALA A 52 -21.76 -6.04 -11.24
N GLN A 53 -21.81 -5.41 -12.42
CA GLN A 53 -22.87 -4.46 -12.77
C GLN A 53 -24.24 -5.13 -12.92
N ARG A 54 -24.32 -6.39 -13.41
CA ARG A 54 -25.58 -7.15 -13.49
C ARG A 54 -26.15 -7.56 -12.13
N HIS A 55 -25.30 -7.76 -11.13
CA HIS A 55 -25.70 -8.17 -9.78
C HIS A 55 -25.70 -7.01 -8.77
N ARG A 56 -25.50 -5.78 -9.25
CA ARG A 56 -25.52 -4.59 -8.41
C ARG A 56 -26.93 -4.34 -7.90
N SER A 57 -27.06 -4.11 -6.60
CA SER A 57 -28.33 -3.91 -5.92
C SER A 57 -28.18 -2.87 -4.79
N PRO A 58 -29.27 -2.40 -4.18
CA PRO A 58 -29.18 -1.49 -3.04
C PRO A 58 -28.31 -2.04 -1.90
N THR A 59 -28.42 -3.35 -1.60
CA THR A 59 -27.62 -3.99 -0.55
C THR A 59 -26.13 -4.04 -0.87
N THR A 60 -25.75 -4.33 -2.12
CA THR A 60 -24.34 -4.30 -2.52
C THR A 60 -23.79 -2.88 -2.53
N ASN A 61 -24.62 -1.89 -2.87
CA ASN A 61 -24.25 -0.48 -2.81
C ASN A 61 -24.03 0.01 -1.37
N ASP A 62 -24.89 -0.39 -0.44
CA ASP A 62 -24.75 -0.05 0.97
C ASP A 62 -23.50 -0.70 1.58
N ALA A 63 -23.27 -1.98 1.29
CA ALA A 63 -22.04 -2.66 1.67
C ALA A 63 -20.80 -1.96 1.09
N ALA A 64 -20.82 -1.65 -0.22
CA ALA A 64 -19.74 -0.92 -0.87
C ALA A 64 -19.54 0.48 -0.27
N ALA A 65 -20.60 1.15 0.19
CA ALA A 65 -20.52 2.47 0.82
C ALA A 65 -19.76 2.43 2.15
N VAL A 66 -19.92 1.38 2.95
CA VAL A 66 -19.16 1.19 4.20
C VAL A 66 -17.67 1.14 3.90
N PHE A 67 -17.25 0.26 2.99
CA PHE A 67 -15.85 0.12 2.60
C PHE A 67 -15.32 1.37 1.88
N ARG A 68 -16.14 2.04 1.08
CA ARG A 68 -15.76 3.29 0.42
C ARG A 68 -15.41 4.37 1.43
N ARG A 69 -16.27 4.57 2.43
CA ARG A 69 -16.10 5.63 3.45
C ARG A 69 -14.90 5.34 4.34
N ALA A 70 -14.79 4.11 4.83
CA ALA A 70 -13.67 3.70 5.67
C ALA A 70 -12.35 3.59 4.88
N GLY A 71 -12.43 3.35 3.57
CA GLY A 71 -11.32 3.13 2.67
C GLY A 71 -10.75 4.39 2.02
N GLN A 72 -11.14 5.56 2.49
CA GLN A 72 -10.65 6.84 1.98
C GLN A 72 -9.17 7.06 2.39
N PRO A 73 -8.30 7.52 1.47
CA PRO A 73 -6.90 7.81 1.78
C PRO A 73 -6.70 8.72 3.00
N GLU A 74 -7.62 9.66 3.22
CA GLU A 74 -7.63 10.59 4.35
C GLU A 74 -7.80 9.87 5.69
N VAL A 75 -8.64 8.82 5.73
CA VAL A 75 -8.84 7.99 6.91
C VAL A 75 -7.56 7.23 7.24
N PHE A 76 -6.89 6.66 6.24
CA PHE A 76 -5.63 5.94 6.43
C PHE A 76 -4.50 6.85 6.91
N GLY A 77 -4.40 8.06 6.33
CA GLY A 77 -3.49 9.10 6.79
C GLY A 77 -3.76 9.46 8.25
N THR A 78 -5.02 9.71 8.61
CA THR A 78 -5.43 10.03 9.98
C THR A 78 -5.10 8.92 10.97
N VAL A 79 -5.36 7.65 10.64
CA VAL A 79 -5.03 6.50 11.49
C VAL A 79 -3.51 6.40 11.73
N SER A 80 -2.71 6.56 10.67
CA SER A 80 -1.24 6.44 10.77
C SER A 80 -0.61 7.58 11.58
N LEU A 81 -1.05 8.83 11.33
CA LEU A 81 -0.62 9.99 12.12
C LEU A 81 -1.13 9.92 13.56
N GLY A 82 -2.34 9.41 13.78
CA GLY A 82 -2.90 9.15 15.10
C GLY A 82 -2.05 8.18 15.91
N LEU A 83 -1.56 7.10 15.29
CA LEU A 83 -0.63 6.17 15.95
C LEU A 83 0.69 6.84 16.32
N VAL A 84 1.25 7.69 15.46
CA VAL A 84 2.43 8.49 15.80
C VAL A 84 2.16 9.39 17.01
N ALA A 85 1.05 10.14 16.99
CA ALA A 85 0.66 11.04 18.06
C ALA A 85 0.46 10.29 19.39
N VAL A 86 -0.29 9.18 19.39
CA VAL A 86 -0.51 8.33 20.57
C VAL A 86 0.82 7.79 21.11
N GLY A 87 1.72 7.33 20.24
CA GLY A 87 3.05 6.87 20.65
C GLY A 87 3.89 7.97 21.30
N LEU A 88 3.85 9.19 20.75
CA LEU A 88 4.57 10.34 21.28
C LEU A 88 4.01 10.80 22.63
N VAL A 89 2.69 10.91 22.77
CA VAL A 89 2.02 11.33 24.01
C VAL A 89 2.14 10.27 25.10
N SER A 90 2.02 8.99 24.73
CA SER A 90 2.11 7.89 25.69
C SER A 90 3.56 7.50 26.02
N HIS A 91 4.55 8.18 25.44
CA HIS A 91 5.98 7.86 25.58
C HIS A 91 6.32 6.40 25.21
N ARG A 92 5.62 5.83 24.23
CA ARG A 92 5.81 4.44 23.77
C ARG A 92 6.54 4.42 22.42
N PRO A 93 7.88 4.27 22.40
CA PRO A 93 8.67 4.36 21.17
C PRO A 93 8.31 3.30 20.14
N THR A 94 7.82 2.14 20.58
CA THR A 94 7.33 1.06 19.71
C THR A 94 6.11 1.48 18.89
N ILE A 95 5.16 2.19 19.52
CA ILE A 95 3.94 2.68 18.84
C ILE A 95 4.30 3.81 17.88
N THR A 96 5.18 4.74 18.30
CA THR A 96 5.67 5.83 17.44
C THR A 96 6.36 5.28 16.21
N ALA A 97 7.24 4.29 16.38
CA ALA A 97 7.95 3.66 15.26
C ALA A 97 6.98 2.91 14.33
N ALA A 98 5.99 2.20 14.87
CA ALA A 98 4.95 1.55 14.06
C ALA A 98 4.14 2.56 13.23
N GLY A 99 3.70 3.66 13.85
CA GLY A 99 3.01 4.75 13.16
C GLY A 99 3.87 5.38 12.06
N GLY A 100 5.15 5.66 12.34
CA GLY A 100 6.08 6.23 11.36
C GLY A 100 6.33 5.32 10.15
N ARG A 101 6.48 4.01 10.38
CA ARG A 101 6.57 3.01 9.30
C ARG A 101 5.29 2.97 8.46
N LEU A 102 4.13 3.09 9.09
CA LEU A 102 2.85 3.11 8.40
C LEU A 102 2.71 4.36 7.52
N VAL A 103 3.10 5.54 8.03
CA VAL A 103 3.15 6.77 7.24
C VAL A 103 4.07 6.62 6.02
N ALA A 104 5.29 6.11 6.21
CA ALA A 104 6.23 5.88 5.12
C ALA A 104 5.69 4.86 4.08
N THR A 105 5.01 3.81 4.56
CA THR A 105 4.37 2.79 3.72
C THR A 105 3.27 3.39 2.85
N LEU A 106 2.38 4.18 3.45
CA LEU A 106 1.29 4.86 2.74
C LEU A 106 1.82 5.89 1.74
N ALA A 107 2.85 6.66 2.11
CA ALA A 107 3.48 7.63 1.22
C ALA A 107 4.10 6.95 -0.01
N LEU A 108 4.83 5.84 0.19
CA LEU A 108 5.44 5.07 -0.91
C LEU A 108 4.37 4.47 -1.84
N ALA A 109 3.31 3.88 -1.27
CA ALA A 109 2.21 3.31 -2.06
C ALA A 109 1.45 4.40 -2.85
N GLY A 110 1.19 5.54 -2.23
CA GLY A 110 0.54 6.70 -2.85
C GLY A 110 1.37 7.27 -4.01
N ALA A 111 2.66 7.53 -3.77
CA ALA A 111 3.57 8.02 -4.79
C ALA A 111 3.65 7.06 -5.99
N ALA A 112 3.86 5.76 -5.74
CA ALA A 112 3.89 4.75 -6.80
C ALA A 112 2.57 4.70 -7.59
N THR A 113 1.42 4.79 -6.90
CA THR A 113 0.11 4.80 -7.55
C THR A 113 -0.08 6.03 -8.44
N ILE A 114 0.24 7.23 -7.95
CA ILE A 114 0.10 8.48 -8.71
C ILE A 114 1.01 8.47 -9.94
N THR A 115 2.27 8.08 -9.77
CA THR A 115 3.22 7.99 -10.88
C THR A 115 2.76 6.99 -11.93
N LEU A 116 2.35 5.78 -11.53
CA LEU A 116 1.90 4.76 -12.48
C LEU A 116 0.60 5.16 -13.20
N LYS A 117 -0.34 5.82 -12.50
CA LYS A 117 -1.55 6.36 -13.13
C LYS A 117 -1.21 7.32 -14.26
N ALA A 118 -0.31 8.28 -13.99
CA ALA A 118 0.11 9.25 -14.99
C ALA A 118 0.84 8.58 -16.17
N LEU A 119 1.66 7.56 -15.93
CA LEU A 119 2.41 6.86 -16.97
C LEU A 119 1.56 5.92 -17.83
N ILE A 120 0.55 5.28 -17.24
CA ILE A 120 -0.24 4.26 -17.93
C ILE A 120 -1.51 4.85 -18.56
N GLY A 121 -2.20 5.76 -17.86
CA GLY A 121 -3.32 6.48 -18.45
C GLY A 121 -4.53 5.61 -18.80
N ARG A 122 -4.82 4.54 -18.03
CA ARG A 122 -5.90 3.61 -18.39
C ARG A 122 -7.29 4.20 -18.14
N ALA A 123 -8.22 4.01 -19.07
CA ALA A 123 -9.60 4.42 -18.92
C ALA A 123 -10.37 3.57 -17.89
N ARG A 124 -11.34 4.20 -17.22
CA ARG A 124 -12.21 3.55 -16.22
C ARG A 124 -13.36 2.81 -16.90
N PRO A 125 -13.97 1.80 -16.24
CA PRO A 125 -15.10 1.07 -16.81
C PRO A 125 -16.39 1.90 -16.95
N ASP A 126 -16.49 3.08 -16.34
CA ASP A 126 -17.60 4.03 -16.53
C ASP A 126 -17.40 4.99 -17.70
N ALA A 127 -16.24 4.97 -18.38
CA ALA A 127 -15.95 5.82 -19.53
C ALA A 127 -16.60 5.36 -20.84
N GLY A 128 -17.23 4.18 -20.86
CA GLY A 128 -17.88 3.63 -22.06
C GLY A 128 -16.92 3.07 -23.11
N VAL A 129 -15.64 2.94 -22.80
CA VAL A 129 -14.60 2.32 -23.64
C VAL A 129 -14.17 0.96 -23.08
N GLY A 130 -13.49 0.16 -23.89
CA GLY A 130 -13.00 -1.17 -23.51
C GLY A 130 -11.89 -1.14 -22.45
N GLY A 131 -11.65 -2.28 -21.82
CA GLY A 131 -10.64 -2.39 -20.75
C GLY A 131 -9.20 -2.16 -21.18
N PHE A 132 -8.91 -2.13 -22.49
CA PHE A 132 -7.57 -1.93 -23.04
C PHE A 132 -7.35 -0.53 -23.63
N ASP A 133 -8.14 0.45 -23.21
CA ASP A 133 -7.97 1.84 -23.59
C ASP A 133 -6.96 2.52 -22.65
N PHE A 134 -5.84 2.98 -23.23
CA PHE A 134 -4.71 3.59 -22.53
C PHE A 134 -4.30 4.88 -23.21
N ASP A 135 -4.21 5.94 -22.40
CA ASP A 135 -3.89 7.29 -22.84
C ASP A 135 -2.90 7.94 -21.86
N PRO A 136 -1.59 7.62 -21.97
CA PRO A 136 -0.55 8.10 -21.05
C PRO A 136 -0.53 9.62 -20.89
N PHE A 137 -0.22 10.08 -19.68
CA PHE A 137 -0.09 11.49 -19.30
C PHE A 137 -1.39 12.31 -19.42
N THR A 138 -2.54 11.65 -19.43
CA THR A 138 -3.86 12.29 -19.46
C THR A 138 -4.60 12.18 -18.12
N HIS A 139 -5.87 12.55 -18.12
CA HIS A 139 -6.74 12.45 -16.94
C HIS A 139 -7.27 11.02 -16.68
N SER A 140 -6.97 10.07 -17.57
CA SER A 140 -7.32 8.66 -17.40
C SER A 140 -6.51 8.04 -16.26
N ASP A 141 -7.21 7.54 -15.22
CA ASP A 141 -6.57 7.22 -13.95
C ASP A 141 -7.06 5.90 -13.34
N ALA A 142 -7.47 4.93 -14.15
CA ALA A 142 -8.00 3.65 -13.65
C ALA A 142 -6.90 2.76 -13.02
N LEU A 143 -5.80 2.53 -13.74
CA LEU A 143 -4.72 1.63 -13.31
C LEU A 143 -3.54 2.42 -12.72
N PRO A 144 -3.08 2.11 -11.49
CA PRO A 144 -3.66 1.24 -10.46
C PRO A 144 -4.73 1.92 -9.58
N SER A 145 -5.54 1.10 -8.89
CA SER A 145 -6.56 1.59 -7.96
C SER A 145 -5.95 2.17 -6.68
N GLY A 146 -6.00 3.50 -6.52
CA GLY A 146 -5.43 4.19 -5.34
C GLY A 146 -6.08 3.83 -4.00
N HIS A 147 -7.41 3.65 -3.95
CA HIS A 147 -8.09 3.19 -2.73
C HIS A 147 -7.58 1.81 -2.32
N THR A 148 -7.42 0.92 -3.30
CA THR A 148 -6.92 -0.43 -3.06
C THR A 148 -5.45 -0.42 -2.62
N SER A 149 -4.59 0.36 -3.31
CA SER A 149 -3.18 0.51 -2.93
C SER A 149 -3.03 0.94 -1.48
N MET A 150 -3.76 1.96 -1.05
CA MET A 150 -3.65 2.49 0.30
C MET A 150 -4.25 1.53 1.35
N ALA A 151 -5.35 0.85 1.03
CA ALA A 151 -5.97 -0.12 1.94
C ALA A 151 -5.06 -1.34 2.18
N PHE A 152 -4.45 -1.88 1.11
CA PHE A 152 -3.50 -2.99 1.24
C PHE A 152 -2.18 -2.56 1.88
N ALA A 153 -1.72 -1.33 1.65
CA ALA A 153 -0.57 -0.75 2.33
C ALA A 153 -0.81 -0.64 3.84
N LEU A 154 -1.99 -0.15 4.25
CA LEU A 154 -2.39 -0.10 5.65
C LEU A 154 -2.48 -1.50 6.25
N ALA A 155 -3.18 -2.41 5.58
CA ALA A 155 -3.37 -3.79 6.06
C ALA A 155 -2.04 -4.53 6.24
N ALA A 156 -1.14 -4.44 5.25
CA ALA A 156 0.18 -5.06 5.32
C ALA A 156 1.05 -4.42 6.40
N GLY A 157 1.10 -3.08 6.48
CA GLY A 157 1.88 -2.37 7.49
C GLY A 157 1.42 -2.65 8.93
N LEU A 158 0.11 -2.66 9.18
CA LEU A 158 -0.45 -2.99 10.50
C LEU A 158 -0.29 -4.48 10.85
N SER A 159 -0.41 -5.37 9.88
CA SER A 159 -0.24 -6.81 10.11
C SER A 159 1.17 -7.15 10.61
N GLU A 160 2.18 -6.36 10.26
CA GLU A 160 3.54 -6.53 10.79
C GLU A 160 3.69 -6.08 12.25
N ALA A 161 2.82 -5.18 12.73
CA ALA A 161 2.81 -4.74 14.12
C ALA A 161 1.96 -5.63 15.05
N VAL A 162 1.04 -6.43 14.48
CA VAL A 162 0.05 -7.22 15.24
C VAL A 162 0.30 -8.71 15.06
N HIS A 163 0.50 -9.43 16.16
CA HIS A 163 0.72 -10.88 16.18
C HIS A 163 -0.60 -11.65 16.36
N SER A 164 -1.58 -11.41 15.50
CA SER A 164 -2.88 -12.10 15.56
C SER A 164 -3.39 -12.47 14.18
N ARG A 165 -3.61 -13.77 13.96
CA ARG A 165 -4.15 -14.31 12.71
C ARG A 165 -5.51 -13.69 12.35
N TRP A 166 -6.34 -13.45 13.35
CA TRP A 166 -7.67 -12.88 13.14
C TRP A 166 -7.61 -11.40 12.80
N ALA A 167 -6.64 -10.67 13.35
CA ALA A 167 -6.38 -9.30 12.94
C ALA A 167 -5.92 -9.24 11.48
N HIS A 168 -5.04 -10.16 11.05
CA HIS A 168 -4.62 -10.24 9.65
C HIS A 168 -5.80 -10.52 8.72
N VAL A 169 -6.65 -11.49 9.06
CA VAL A 169 -7.88 -11.79 8.29
C VAL A 169 -8.79 -10.56 8.19
N GLY A 170 -9.01 -9.85 9.31
CA GLY A 170 -9.82 -8.63 9.32
C GLY A 170 -9.22 -7.51 8.46
N LEU A 171 -7.92 -7.26 8.58
CA LEU A 171 -7.22 -6.21 7.83
C LEU A 171 -7.22 -6.48 6.32
N TYR A 172 -6.86 -7.68 5.89
CA TYR A 172 -6.87 -8.04 4.47
C TYR A 172 -8.30 -8.21 3.93
N GLY A 173 -9.24 -8.67 4.75
CA GLY A 173 -10.67 -8.70 4.40
C GLY A 173 -11.22 -7.30 4.15
N PHE A 174 -10.89 -6.34 5.02
CA PHE A 174 -11.25 -4.93 4.83
C PHE A 174 -10.62 -4.33 3.57
N ALA A 175 -9.32 -4.60 3.32
CA ALA A 175 -8.64 -4.13 2.12
C ALA A 175 -9.26 -4.72 0.83
N THR A 176 -9.62 -6.01 0.86
CA THR A 176 -10.32 -6.69 -0.23
C THR A 176 -11.71 -6.09 -0.45
N GLY A 177 -12.48 -5.87 0.62
CA GLY A 177 -13.78 -5.19 0.56
C GLY A 177 -13.69 -3.78 -0.04
N THR A 178 -12.61 -3.05 0.26
CA THR A 178 -12.32 -1.74 -0.35
C THR A 178 -12.12 -1.86 -1.85
N GLY A 179 -11.33 -2.82 -2.32
CA GLY A 179 -11.15 -3.11 -3.74
C GLY A 179 -12.46 -3.50 -4.44
N LEU A 180 -13.20 -4.45 -3.87
CA LEU A 180 -14.49 -4.90 -4.39
C LEU A 180 -15.52 -3.76 -4.46
N SER A 181 -15.51 -2.85 -3.49
CA SER A 181 -16.39 -1.67 -3.52
C SER A 181 -16.12 -0.78 -4.74
N ARG A 182 -14.88 -0.70 -5.23
CA ARG A 182 -14.53 0.09 -6.41
C ARG A 182 -15.01 -0.56 -7.71
N ILE A 183 -15.01 -1.90 -7.77
CA ILE A 183 -15.58 -2.67 -8.88
C ILE A 183 -17.11 -2.52 -8.89
N ASN A 184 -17.77 -2.65 -7.72
CA ASN A 184 -19.21 -2.40 -7.59
C ASN A 184 -19.60 -1.00 -8.07
N ASP A 185 -18.84 0.02 -7.68
CA ASP A 185 -19.07 1.41 -8.08
C ASP A 185 -18.74 1.70 -9.57
N ASN A 186 -18.29 0.70 -10.33
CA ASN A 186 -17.86 0.84 -11.72
C ASN A 186 -16.71 1.85 -11.91
N ARG A 187 -15.79 1.92 -10.93
CA ARG A 187 -14.70 2.91 -10.93
C ARG A 187 -13.34 2.32 -11.29
N HIS A 188 -13.19 1.01 -11.17
CA HIS A 188 -11.94 0.29 -11.39
C HIS A 188 -12.21 -1.11 -11.92
N TRP A 189 -11.33 -1.57 -12.80
CA TRP A 189 -11.27 -2.94 -13.28
C TRP A 189 -10.69 -3.88 -12.21
N LEU A 190 -10.83 -5.20 -12.38
CA LEU A 190 -10.28 -6.18 -11.45
C LEU A 190 -8.75 -6.13 -11.42
N SER A 191 -8.11 -5.98 -12.56
CA SER A 191 -6.65 -5.83 -12.65
C SER A 191 -6.15 -4.52 -12.03
N ASP A 192 -6.94 -3.44 -12.04
CA ASP A 192 -6.60 -2.20 -11.32
C ASP A 192 -6.53 -2.42 -9.80
N VAL A 193 -7.47 -3.23 -9.28
CA VAL A 193 -7.53 -3.65 -7.88
C VAL A 193 -6.37 -4.59 -7.56
N GLY A 194 -6.09 -5.57 -8.43
CA GLY A 194 -4.95 -6.49 -8.28
C GLY A 194 -3.60 -5.77 -8.25
N MET A 195 -3.37 -4.84 -9.18
CA MET A 195 -2.16 -4.02 -9.20
C MET A 195 -2.06 -3.10 -7.98
N GLY A 196 -3.19 -2.54 -7.53
CA GLY A 196 -3.23 -1.75 -6.29
C GLY A 196 -2.81 -2.58 -5.07
N ALA A 197 -3.36 -3.79 -4.93
CA ALA A 197 -2.99 -4.69 -3.83
C ALA A 197 -1.50 -5.05 -3.86
N LEU A 198 -0.95 -5.33 -5.05
CA LEU A 198 0.47 -5.59 -5.25
C LEU A 198 1.34 -4.41 -4.79
N ILE A 199 0.99 -3.19 -5.20
CA ILE A 199 1.71 -1.97 -4.79
C ILE A 199 1.67 -1.81 -3.28
N GLY A 200 0.49 -1.89 -2.67
CA GLY A 200 0.34 -1.67 -1.22
C GLY A 200 1.14 -2.66 -0.39
N ILE A 201 1.06 -3.95 -0.71
CA ILE A 201 1.84 -4.99 -0.03
C ILE A 201 3.34 -4.77 -0.23
N THR A 202 3.77 -4.50 -1.47
CA THR A 202 5.18 -4.28 -1.79
C THR A 202 5.73 -3.09 -1.03
N SER A 203 5.01 -1.97 -0.97
CA SER A 203 5.42 -0.77 -0.22
C SER A 203 5.64 -1.07 1.26
N ALA A 204 4.74 -1.81 1.90
CA ALA A 204 4.89 -2.19 3.30
C ALA A 204 6.15 -3.05 3.52
N ARG A 205 6.39 -4.03 2.65
CA ARG A 205 7.54 -4.94 2.74
C ARG A 205 8.88 -4.24 2.50
N LEU A 206 8.90 -3.23 1.62
CA LEU A 206 10.08 -2.41 1.37
C LEU A 206 10.39 -1.53 2.57
N VAL A 207 9.39 -0.84 3.12
CA VAL A 207 9.57 0.06 4.27
C VAL A 207 9.98 -0.70 5.53
N SER A 208 9.50 -1.92 5.71
CA SER A 208 9.93 -2.77 6.83
C SER A 208 11.31 -3.40 6.65
N GLY A 209 11.94 -3.20 5.49
CA GLY A 209 13.25 -3.78 5.16
C GLY A 209 13.21 -5.29 4.94
N ARG A 210 12.01 -5.89 4.89
CA ARG A 210 11.83 -7.32 4.61
C ARG A 210 12.13 -7.65 3.16
N TRP A 211 11.88 -6.72 2.24
CA TRP A 211 12.17 -6.86 0.82
C TRP A 211 13.28 -5.92 0.36
N ARG A 212 14.12 -6.40 -0.56
CA ARG A 212 15.15 -5.62 -1.26
C ARG A 212 14.90 -5.72 -2.76
N VAL A 213 14.97 -4.60 -3.48
CA VAL A 213 14.74 -4.59 -4.94
C VAL A 213 16.08 -4.75 -5.64
N PHE A 214 16.27 -5.82 -6.41
CA PHE A 214 17.51 -6.07 -7.17
C PHE A 214 18.78 -6.03 -6.30
N GLY A 215 18.69 -6.45 -5.03
CA GLY A 215 19.80 -6.42 -4.08
C GLY A 215 20.04 -5.04 -3.42
N LEU A 216 19.32 -3.99 -3.82
CA LEU A 216 19.39 -2.67 -3.21
C LEU A 216 18.57 -2.64 -1.91
N THR A 217 19.20 -2.19 -0.82
CA THR A 217 18.51 -1.97 0.46
C THR A 217 17.75 -0.64 0.38
N PRO A 218 16.42 -0.62 0.50
CA PRO A 218 15.69 0.64 0.65
C PRO A 218 16.11 1.34 1.95
N PRO A 219 15.97 2.68 2.03
CA PRO A 219 16.29 3.42 3.24
C PRO A 219 15.44 2.97 4.41
N GLY A 220 16.10 2.70 5.54
CA GLY A 220 15.42 2.42 6.80
C GLY A 220 14.96 3.72 7.46
N VAL A 221 13.79 3.67 8.11
CA VAL A 221 13.33 4.72 9.02
C VAL A 221 13.51 4.22 10.46
N ALA A 222 14.43 4.85 11.20
CA ALA A 222 14.70 4.56 12.61
C ALA A 222 14.42 5.79 13.47
N VAL A 223 13.92 5.58 14.68
CA VAL A 223 13.75 6.66 15.67
C VAL A 223 14.87 6.53 16.70
N GLY A 224 15.75 7.52 16.76
CA GLY A 224 16.89 7.54 17.68
C GLY A 224 16.50 7.98 19.11
N PRO A 225 17.40 7.81 20.10
CA PRO A 225 17.15 8.08 21.53
C PRO A 225 16.76 9.53 21.89
N ARG A 226 16.80 10.46 20.93
CA ARG A 226 16.54 11.91 21.14
C ARG A 226 15.42 12.47 20.26
N ARG A 227 14.38 11.68 19.95
CA ARG A 227 13.26 12.08 19.05
C ARG A 227 13.71 12.46 17.63
N THR A 228 14.84 11.92 17.20
CA THR A 228 15.35 12.10 15.84
C THR A 228 14.74 11.03 14.96
N VAL A 229 14.05 11.42 13.90
CA VAL A 229 13.70 10.49 12.82
C VAL A 229 14.90 10.46 11.88
N ILE A 230 15.53 9.30 11.80
CA ILE A 230 16.68 9.04 10.94
C ILE A 230 16.18 8.27 9.73
N VAL A 231 16.39 8.84 8.55
CA VAL A 231 16.16 8.19 7.27
C VAL A 231 17.52 7.95 6.62
N GLY A 232 17.92 6.69 6.45
CA GLY A 232 19.29 6.33 6.06
C GLY A 232 19.40 5.02 5.27
N TRP A 233 20.41 4.96 4.39
CA TRP A 233 20.72 3.82 3.54
C TRP A 233 21.69 2.90 4.28
N HIS A 234 21.38 1.60 4.36
CA HIS A 234 22.27 0.61 4.95
C HIS A 234 22.91 -0.24 3.85
N HIS A 235 24.20 -0.01 3.58
CA HIS A 235 25.04 -0.96 2.86
C HIS A 235 25.71 -1.90 3.87
N ARG A 236 25.61 -3.22 3.65
CA ARG A 236 26.58 -4.17 4.19
C ARG A 236 27.46 -4.57 3.01
N PHE A 237 28.76 -4.27 3.10
CA PHE A 237 29.76 -4.98 2.32
C PHE A 237 29.90 -6.40 2.89
#